data_AF-A0A9E5TL15-F1
#
_entry.id   AF-A0A9E5TL15-F1
#
_cell.length_a   1.000
_cell.length_b   1.000
_cell.length_c   1.000
_cell.angle_alpha   90.00
_cell.angle_beta   90.00
_cell.angle_gamma   90.00
#
_symmetry.space_group_name_H-M   'P 1'
#
loop_
_entity.id
_entity.type
_entity.pdbx_description
1 polymer ?
#
loop_
_entity_poly.entity_id
_entity_poly.type
_entity_poly.pdbx_seq_one_letter_code
_entity_poly.pdbx_strand_id
1 'polypeptide(L)'
;MGDVSAALERYDPRPERWSNRHDLVVLLKATGHRNNEIAEKLDYSQAYVSLILGDPRAKQKLEEYTQRLADNAIDVRAKLDLLSAEAIETAAHWMRERKDQLAPVSLRSAFGILDRAGYSKVEKHLVGHVELPLDRLKAMEKQAGAANRALEEFDYGREVVVESEEDNGKGGTAGGGTGSTP
;
A
#
# COMPACT_ATOMS: atom_id res chain seq x y z
N MET A 1 -18.33 0.98 -39.43
CA MET A 1 -17.70 1.68 -38.31
C MET A 1 -18.70 1.66 -37.17
N GLY A 2 -18.54 0.73 -36.23
CA GLY A 2 -19.51 0.49 -35.16
C GLY A 2 -19.47 1.60 -34.11
N ASP A 3 -20.64 1.92 -33.59
CA ASP A 3 -20.89 2.92 -32.54
C ASP A 3 -19.94 2.78 -31.34
N VAL A 4 -18.89 3.60 -31.32
CA VAL A 4 -18.06 3.80 -30.13
C VAL A 4 -18.83 4.60 -29.06
N SER A 5 -19.90 5.29 -29.46
CA SER A 5 -20.74 6.14 -28.60
C SER A 5 -21.53 5.34 -27.56
N ALA A 6 -22.03 4.15 -27.89
CA ALA A 6 -22.79 3.30 -26.96
C ALA A 6 -21.92 2.58 -25.91
N ALA A 7 -20.61 2.46 -26.14
CA ALA A 7 -19.66 1.89 -25.17
C ALA A 7 -19.25 2.92 -24.11
N LEU A 8 -19.20 4.21 -24.48
CA LEU A 8 -18.88 5.32 -23.59
C LEU A 8 -20.05 5.69 -22.67
N GLU A 9 -21.30 5.43 -23.06
CA GLU A 9 -22.48 5.72 -22.23
C GLU A 9 -22.64 4.76 -21.02
N ARG A 10 -21.90 3.64 -21.01
CA ARG A 10 -21.74 2.76 -19.82
C ARG A 10 -20.55 3.14 -18.94
N TYR A 11 -19.81 4.18 -19.33
CA TYR A 11 -18.60 4.63 -18.66
C TYR A 11 -18.90 5.97 -17.98
N ASP A 12 -19.66 5.89 -16.88
CA ASP A 12 -19.93 7.05 -16.03
C ASP A 12 -18.67 7.32 -15.16
N PRO A 13 -17.98 8.45 -15.35
CA PRO A 13 -16.75 8.77 -14.62
C PRO A 13 -17.01 9.22 -13.18
N ARG A 14 -18.26 9.21 -12.70
CA ARG A 14 -18.62 9.73 -11.38
C ARG A 14 -18.53 8.65 -10.30
N PRO A 15 -17.84 8.91 -9.17
CA PRO A 15 -17.86 8.04 -7.99
C PRO A 15 -19.24 7.85 -7.34
N GLU A 16 -20.28 8.53 -7.86
CA GLU A 16 -21.66 8.47 -7.37
C GLU A 16 -22.25 7.05 -7.40
N ARG A 17 -21.76 6.17 -8.28
CA ARG A 17 -22.15 4.75 -8.34
C ARG A 17 -20.96 3.82 -8.14
N TRP A 18 -20.65 3.56 -6.87
CA TRP A 18 -19.69 2.53 -6.49
C TRP A 18 -20.11 1.18 -7.09
N SER A 19 -19.15 0.47 -7.67
CA SER A 19 -19.38 -0.80 -8.38
C SER A 19 -18.22 -1.75 -8.17
N ASN A 20 -18.42 -3.04 -8.45
CA ASN A 20 -17.39 -4.07 -8.28
C ASN A 20 -16.08 -3.77 -9.05
N ARG A 21 -16.13 -2.96 -10.11
CA ARG A 21 -14.93 -2.52 -10.85
C ARG A 21 -14.06 -1.56 -10.04
N HIS A 22 -14.68 -0.72 -9.21
CA HIS A 22 -13.97 0.15 -8.27
C HIS A 22 -13.30 -0.67 -7.18
N ASP A 23 -13.99 -1.68 -6.64
CA ASP A 23 -13.40 -2.61 -5.66
C ASP A 23 -12.17 -3.33 -6.23
N LEU A 24 -12.21 -3.75 -7.50
CA LEU A 24 -11.04 -4.35 -8.17
C LEU A 24 -9.85 -3.40 -8.26
N VAL A 25 -10.08 -2.12 -8.57
CA VAL A 25 -9.01 -1.09 -8.58
C VAL A 25 -8.39 -0.94 -7.20
N VAL A 26 -9.23 -0.85 -6.15
CA VAL A 26 -8.76 -0.72 -4.77
C VAL A 26 -8.02 -1.97 -4.30
N LEU A 27 -8.50 -3.16 -4.66
CA LEU A 27 -7.83 -4.42 -4.34
C LEU A 27 -6.45 -4.52 -5.01
N LEU A 28 -6.35 -4.15 -6.28
CA LEU A 28 -5.06 -4.13 -6.98
C LEU A 28 -4.10 -3.12 -6.33
N LYS A 29 -4.62 -1.99 -5.85
CA LYS A 29 -3.83 -1.04 -5.09
C LYS A 29 -3.35 -1.61 -3.75
N ALA A 30 -4.23 -2.28 -3.01
CA ALA A 30 -3.90 -2.91 -1.73
C ALA A 30 -2.84 -4.03 -1.87
N THR A 31 -2.80 -4.71 -3.01
CA THR A 31 -1.77 -5.71 -3.33
C THR A 31 -0.43 -5.12 -3.79
N GLY A 32 -0.31 -3.79 -3.86
CA GLY A 32 0.95 -3.09 -4.14
C GLY A 32 1.17 -2.67 -5.60
N HIS A 33 0.16 -2.82 -6.47
CA HIS A 33 0.29 -2.38 -7.86
C HIS A 33 0.37 -0.85 -7.97
N ARG A 34 1.17 -0.37 -8.91
CA ARG A 34 1.26 1.05 -9.26
C ARG A 34 0.08 1.47 -10.14
N ASN A 35 -0.28 2.75 -10.13
CA ASN A 35 -1.48 3.23 -10.84
C ASN A 35 -1.40 2.98 -12.35
N ASN A 36 -0.21 3.01 -12.94
CA ASN A 36 0.03 2.68 -14.36
C ASN A 36 -0.20 1.17 -14.64
N GLU A 37 0.25 0.29 -13.75
CA GLU A 37 0.04 -1.17 -13.90
C GLU A 37 -1.43 -1.54 -13.76
N ILE A 38 -2.17 -0.86 -12.88
CA ILE A 38 -3.61 -1.05 -12.72
C ILE A 38 -4.35 -0.58 -13.98
N ALA A 39 -3.95 0.58 -14.50
CA ALA A 39 -4.49 1.13 -15.74
C ALA A 39 -4.29 0.15 -16.92
N GLU A 40 -3.08 -0.38 -17.10
CA GLU A 40 -2.79 -1.39 -18.13
C GLU A 40 -3.60 -2.68 -17.95
N LYS A 41 -3.73 -3.18 -16.72
CA LYS A 41 -4.44 -4.44 -16.44
C LYS A 41 -5.95 -4.37 -16.65
N LEU A 42 -6.55 -3.20 -16.38
CA LEU A 42 -7.99 -3.01 -16.46
C LEU A 42 -8.43 -2.23 -17.71
N ASP A 43 -7.49 -1.91 -18.59
CA ASP A 43 -7.71 -1.08 -19.78
C ASP A 43 -8.35 0.28 -19.43
N TYR A 44 -7.83 0.92 -18.39
CA TYR A 44 -8.27 2.23 -17.89
C TYR A 44 -7.21 3.29 -18.11
N SER A 45 -7.63 4.57 -18.09
CA SER A 45 -6.67 5.66 -18.00
C SER A 45 -6.11 5.79 -16.58
N GLN A 46 -4.85 6.19 -16.46
CA GLN A 46 -4.21 6.43 -15.15
C GLN A 46 -4.92 7.54 -14.35
N ALA A 47 -5.46 8.55 -15.05
CA ALA A 47 -6.25 9.61 -14.44
C ALA A 47 -7.52 9.05 -13.78
N TYR A 48 -8.19 8.10 -14.43
CA TYR A 48 -9.38 7.45 -13.91
C TYR A 48 -9.07 6.61 -12.66
N VAL A 49 -8.00 5.80 -12.68
CA VAL A 49 -7.56 5.06 -11.49
C VAL A 49 -7.29 6.00 -10.31
N SER A 50 -6.66 7.16 -10.59
CA SER A 50 -6.37 8.16 -9.55
C SER A 50 -7.63 8.82 -9.01
N LEU A 51 -8.63 9.06 -9.85
CA LEU A 51 -9.94 9.57 -9.44
C LEU A 51 -10.64 8.59 -8.50
N ILE A 52 -10.66 7.29 -8.84
CA ILE A 52 -11.25 6.24 -8.00
C ILE A 52 -10.57 6.18 -6.63
N LEU A 53 -9.24 6.15 -6.61
CA LEU A 53 -8.47 6.06 -5.36
C LEU A 53 -8.54 7.34 -4.51
N GLY A 54 -8.94 8.46 -5.11
CA GLY A 54 -9.17 9.72 -4.42
C GLY A 54 -10.44 9.75 -3.56
N ASP A 55 -11.40 8.87 -3.84
CA ASP A 55 -12.68 8.78 -3.13
C ASP A 55 -12.49 8.34 -1.66
N PRO A 56 -13.17 8.98 -0.68
CA PRO A 56 -13.18 8.52 0.71
C PRO A 56 -13.53 7.03 0.91
N ARG A 57 -14.46 6.49 0.13
CA ARG A 57 -14.87 5.07 0.18
C ARG A 57 -13.74 4.15 -0.26
N ALA A 58 -12.96 4.56 -1.27
CA ALA A 58 -11.81 3.80 -1.73
C ALA A 58 -10.73 3.70 -0.65
N LYS A 59 -10.52 4.79 0.12
CA LYS A 59 -9.58 4.79 1.24
C LYS A 59 -10.01 3.81 2.35
N GLN A 60 -11.30 3.82 2.71
CA GLN A 60 -11.84 2.88 3.70
C GLN A 60 -11.70 1.42 3.23
N LYS A 61 -12.00 1.13 1.96
CA LYS A 61 -11.84 -0.20 1.37
C LYS A 61 -10.39 -0.64 1.29
N LEU A 62 -9.49 0.28 0.98
CA LEU A 62 -8.06 0.02 0.94
C LEU A 62 -7.57 -0.41 2.32
N GLU A 63 -7.96 0.32 3.37
CA GLU A 63 -7.63 -0.04 4.75
C GLU A 63 -8.18 -1.43 5.11
N GLU A 64 -9.46 -1.70 4.83
CA GLU A 64 -10.09 -3.01 5.04
C GLU A 64 -9.32 -4.15 4.35
N TYR A 65 -8.93 -3.96 3.09
CA TYR A 65 -8.16 -4.98 2.36
C TYR A 65 -6.74 -5.13 2.90
N THR A 66 -6.07 -4.04 3.27
CA THR A 66 -4.73 -4.13 3.86
C THR A 66 -4.74 -4.83 5.21
N GLN A 67 -5.75 -4.57 6.06
CA GLN A 67 -5.94 -5.27 7.33
C GLN A 67 -6.18 -6.76 7.10
N ARG A 68 -7.09 -7.13 6.18
CA ARG A 68 -7.32 -8.54 5.84
C ARG A 68 -6.07 -9.24 5.30
N LEU A 69 -5.27 -8.56 4.49
CA LEU A 69 -4.02 -9.13 4.00
C LEU A 69 -3.01 -9.33 5.14
N ALA A 70 -2.97 -8.41 6.11
CA ALA A 70 -2.14 -8.55 7.31
C ALA A 70 -2.61 -9.70 8.21
N ASP A 71 -3.91 -9.83 8.45
CA ASP A 71 -4.49 -10.90 9.26
C ASP A 71 -4.19 -12.28 8.65
N ASN A 72 -4.38 -12.42 7.33
CA ASN A 72 -4.02 -13.65 6.63
C ASN A 72 -2.51 -13.95 6.66
N ALA A 73 -1.65 -12.93 6.71
CA ALA A 73 -0.21 -13.12 6.83
C ALA A 73 0.18 -13.72 8.20
N ILE A 74 -0.54 -13.36 9.27
CA ILE A 74 -0.37 -13.96 10.60
C ILE A 74 -0.71 -15.45 10.55
N ASP A 75 -1.82 -15.82 9.89
CA ASP A 75 -2.23 -17.23 9.74
C ASP A 75 -1.21 -18.05 8.94
N VAL A 76 -0.65 -17.47 7.87
CA VAL A 76 0.40 -18.14 7.08
C VAL A 76 1.64 -18.37 7.93
N ARG A 77 2.02 -17.41 8.78
CA ARG A 77 3.18 -17.57 9.67
C ARG A 77 2.96 -18.64 10.72
N ALA A 78 1.80 -18.64 11.38
CA ALA A 78 1.44 -19.69 12.33
C ALA A 78 1.46 -21.09 11.68
N LYS A 79 1.00 -21.19 10.42
CA LYS A 79 1.06 -22.44 9.66
C LYS A 79 2.48 -22.85 9.29
N LEU A 80 3.35 -21.90 8.93
CA LEU A 80 4.76 -22.18 8.68
C LEU A 80 5.48 -22.65 9.93
N ASP A 81 5.18 -22.07 11.10
CA ASP A 81 5.75 -22.49 12.37
C ASP A 81 5.34 -23.93 12.71
N LEU A 82 4.08 -24.31 12.49
CA LEU A 82 3.63 -25.70 12.66
C LEU A 82 4.36 -26.67 11.71
N LEU A 83 4.45 -26.32 10.43
CA LEU A 83 5.11 -27.15 9.41
C LEU A 83 6.62 -27.23 9.62
N SER A 84 7.23 -26.25 10.30
CA SER A 84 8.66 -26.25 10.60
C SER A 84 9.04 -27.43 11.52
N ALA A 85 8.17 -27.83 12.45
CA ALA A 85 8.41 -28.97 13.32
C ALA A 85 8.51 -30.28 12.51
N GLU A 86 7.56 -30.50 11.58
CA GLU A 86 7.57 -31.67 10.68
C GLU A 86 8.77 -31.65 9.72
N ALA A 87 9.16 -30.46 9.24
CA ALA A 87 10.34 -30.29 8.41
C ALA A 87 11.65 -30.65 9.15
N ILE A 88 11.76 -30.31 10.44
CA ILE A 88 12.90 -30.71 11.28
C ILE A 88 12.97 -32.24 11.41
N GLU A 89 11.84 -32.89 11.68
CA GLU A 89 11.80 -34.36 11.79
C GLU A 89 12.21 -35.04 10.49
N THR A 90 11.69 -34.55 9.36
CA THR A 90 12.04 -35.03 8.03
C THR A 90 13.54 -34.87 7.78
N ALA A 91 14.11 -33.70 8.06
CA ALA A 91 15.54 -33.45 7.91
C ALA A 91 16.38 -34.38 8.81
N ALA A 92 15.98 -34.54 10.07
CA ALA A 92 16.66 -35.39 11.04
C ALA A 92 16.63 -36.88 10.64
N HIS A 93 15.51 -37.38 10.14
CA HIS A 93 15.36 -38.74 9.62
C HIS A 93 16.33 -38.99 8.46
N TRP A 94 16.39 -38.08 7.48
CA TRP A 94 17.32 -38.20 6.35
C TRP A 94 18.79 -38.13 6.77
N MET A 95 19.13 -37.26 7.72
CA MET A 95 20.50 -37.17 8.26
C MET A 95 20.95 -38.45 8.99
N ARG A 96 20.01 -39.19 9.59
CA ARG A 96 20.31 -40.44 10.31
C ARG A 96 20.42 -41.63 9.39
N GLU A 97 19.53 -41.75 8.41
CA GLU A 97 19.37 -43.00 7.66
C GLU A 97 20.16 -43.09 6.36
N ARG A 98 20.52 -41.97 5.70
CA ARG A 98 21.13 -42.03 4.36
C ARG A 98 22.26 -41.01 4.17
N LYS A 99 23.50 -41.45 4.39
CA LYS A 99 24.71 -40.64 4.14
C LYS A 99 25.18 -40.64 2.67
N ASP A 100 24.82 -41.65 1.87
CA ASP A 100 25.42 -41.88 0.54
C ASP A 100 24.47 -41.69 -0.67
N GLN A 101 23.29 -41.10 -0.49
CA GLN A 101 22.32 -40.89 -1.58
C GLN A 101 22.14 -39.40 -1.90
N LEU A 102 21.88 -39.09 -3.18
CA LEU A 102 21.52 -37.72 -3.60
C LEU A 102 20.35 -37.21 -2.77
N ALA A 103 20.46 -35.96 -2.32
CA ALA A 103 19.44 -35.32 -1.49
C ALA A 103 18.06 -35.38 -2.17
N PRO A 104 17.07 -36.06 -1.57
CA PRO A 104 15.74 -36.19 -2.13
C PRO A 104 15.03 -34.83 -2.16
N VAL A 105 14.01 -34.72 -3.00
CA VAL A 105 13.20 -33.51 -3.11
C VAL A 105 12.57 -33.14 -1.76
N SER A 106 12.19 -34.12 -0.94
CA SER A 106 11.65 -33.90 0.40
C SER A 106 12.60 -33.16 1.33
N LEU A 107 13.89 -33.48 1.31
CA LEU A 107 14.90 -32.79 2.13
C LEU A 107 15.08 -31.33 1.68
N ARG A 108 15.09 -31.08 0.36
CA ARG A 108 15.13 -29.71 -0.18
C ARG A 108 13.88 -28.91 0.19
N SER A 109 12.70 -29.52 0.12
CA SER A 109 11.45 -28.89 0.54
C SER A 109 11.46 -28.58 2.04
N ALA A 110 11.96 -29.49 2.88
CA ALA A 110 12.08 -29.27 4.32
C ALA A 110 12.96 -28.05 4.65
N PHE A 111 14.15 -27.95 4.06
CA PHE A 111 15.00 -26.76 4.22
C PHE A 111 14.31 -25.49 3.71
N GLY A 112 13.59 -25.56 2.58
CA GLY A 112 12.83 -24.42 2.08
C GLY A 112 11.68 -23.97 2.99
N ILE A 113 11.10 -24.85 3.80
CA ILE A 113 10.13 -24.48 4.84
C ILE A 113 10.85 -23.82 6.02
N LEU A 114 11.97 -24.39 6.45
CA LEU A 114 12.78 -23.88 7.57
C LEU A 114 13.33 -22.47 7.30
N ASP A 115 13.84 -22.22 6.10
CA ASP A 115 14.33 -20.89 5.71
C ASP A 115 13.21 -19.84 5.79
N ARG A 116 11.99 -20.19 5.34
CA ARG A 116 10.82 -19.29 5.37
C ARG A 116 10.26 -19.10 6.77
N ALA A 117 10.39 -20.08 7.65
CA ALA A 117 10.07 -19.95 9.07
C ALA A 117 11.11 -19.11 9.84
N GLY A 118 12.22 -18.71 9.19
CA GLY A 118 13.24 -17.85 9.78
C GLY A 118 14.44 -18.60 10.37
N TYR A 119 14.54 -19.92 10.15
CA TYR A 119 15.71 -20.72 10.54
C TYR A 119 16.87 -20.63 9.53
N SER A 120 16.87 -19.59 8.68
CA SER A 120 17.96 -19.32 7.76
C SER A 120 19.25 -18.96 8.49
N LYS A 121 20.39 -19.13 7.82
CA LYS A 121 21.71 -18.78 8.38
C LYS A 121 21.77 -17.29 8.69
N VAL A 122 22.13 -16.93 9.93
CA VAL A 122 22.35 -15.53 10.32
C VAL A 122 23.50 -14.96 9.48
N GLU A 123 23.17 -14.01 8.59
CA GLU A 123 24.17 -13.30 7.81
C GLU A 123 24.89 -12.28 8.71
N LYS A 124 26.22 -12.30 8.68
CA LYS A 124 27.03 -11.29 9.36
C LYS A 124 27.06 -10.04 8.49
N HIS A 125 26.41 -8.97 8.93
CA HIS A 125 26.56 -7.67 8.28
C HIS A 125 27.97 -7.14 8.52
N LEU A 126 28.76 -7.08 7.44
CA LEU A 126 30.00 -6.31 7.41
C LEU A 126 29.62 -4.83 7.32
N VAL A 127 29.80 -4.10 8.42
CA VAL A 127 29.66 -2.65 8.44
C VAL A 127 30.84 -2.05 7.68
N GLY A 128 30.62 -1.73 6.40
CA GLY A 128 31.55 -0.93 5.62
C GLY A 128 31.42 0.53 6.04
N HIS A 129 32.43 1.08 6.71
CA HIS A 129 32.53 2.53 6.88
C HIS A 129 32.77 3.16 5.50
N VAL A 130 31.73 3.76 4.95
CA VAL A 130 31.85 4.61 3.75
C VAL A 130 32.21 6.00 4.24
N GLU A 131 33.49 6.35 4.19
CA GLU A 131 33.93 7.73 4.34
C GLU A 131 33.50 8.51 3.09
N LEU A 132 32.38 9.23 3.20
CA LEU A 132 31.98 10.18 2.17
C LEU A 132 32.91 11.39 2.26
N PRO A 133 33.69 11.71 1.20
CA PRO A 133 34.53 12.90 1.21
C PRO A 133 33.64 14.15 1.34
N LEU A 134 34.04 15.05 2.24
CA LEU A 134 33.32 16.28 2.63
C LEU A 134 32.89 17.15 1.44
N ASP A 135 33.61 17.06 0.32
CA ASP A 135 33.30 17.80 -0.90
C ASP A 135 31.99 17.37 -1.56
N ARG A 136 31.61 16.08 -1.46
CA ARG A 136 30.32 15.60 -1.97
C ARG A 136 29.14 16.04 -1.11
N LEU A 137 29.33 16.15 0.21
CA LEU A 137 28.29 16.61 1.13
C LEU A 137 27.93 18.08 0.87
N LYS A 138 28.94 18.93 0.67
CA LYS A 138 28.72 20.35 0.33
C LYS A 138 28.04 20.53 -1.03
N ALA A 139 28.35 19.68 -2.00
CA ALA A 139 27.69 19.69 -3.30
C ALA A 139 26.21 19.29 -3.20
N MET A 140 25.88 18.26 -2.40
CA MET A 140 24.51 17.83 -2.16
C MET A 140 23.68 18.86 -1.38
N GLU A 141 24.28 19.51 -0.39
CA GLU A 141 23.62 20.57 0.39
C GLU A 141 23.25 21.78 -0.48
N LYS A 142 24.16 22.19 -1.38
CA LYS A 142 23.88 23.26 -2.35
C LYS A 142 22.76 22.89 -3.33
N GLN A 143 22.67 21.61 -3.70
CA GLN A 143 21.65 21.11 -4.61
C GLN A 143 20.28 20.97 -3.93
N ALA A 144 20.25 20.55 -2.66
CA ALA A 144 19.05 20.50 -1.84
C ALA A 144 18.51 21.90 -1.51
N GLY A 145 19.38 22.85 -1.20
CA GLY A 145 19.01 24.25 -0.94
C GLY A 145 18.44 24.97 -2.16
N ALA A 146 18.85 24.58 -3.37
CA ALA A 146 18.28 25.09 -4.63
C ALA A 146 16.89 24.49 -4.92
N ALA A 147 16.70 23.20 -4.62
CA ALA A 147 15.42 22.53 -4.80
C ALA A 147 14.32 23.07 -3.85
N ASN A 148 14.68 23.36 -2.59
CA ASN A 148 13.71 23.94 -1.64
C ASN A 148 13.30 25.37 -2.03
N ARG A 149 14.21 26.17 -2.57
CA ARG A 149 13.89 27.53 -3.04
C ARG A 149 12.94 27.53 -4.25
N ALA A 150 13.09 26.55 -5.14
CA ALA A 150 12.17 26.37 -6.27
C ALA A 150 10.77 25.91 -5.82
N LEU A 151 10.66 25.20 -4.69
CA LEU A 151 9.37 24.80 -4.10
C LEU A 151 8.63 25.98 -3.46
N GLU A 152 9.34 26.90 -2.80
CA GLU A 152 8.73 28.11 -2.22
C GLU A 152 8.20 29.09 -3.28
N GLU A 153 8.81 29.14 -4.46
CA GLU A 153 8.37 30.01 -5.57
C GLU A 153 7.06 29.53 -6.23
N PHE A 154 6.69 28.26 -6.06
CA PHE A 154 5.44 27.70 -6.60
C PHE A 154 4.20 27.95 -5.72
N ASP A 155 4.35 28.38 -4.46
CA ASP A 155 3.23 28.45 -3.50
C ASP A 155 2.57 29.85 -3.38
N TYR A 156 3.11 30.87 -4.06
CA TYR A 156 2.59 32.26 -3.99
C TYR A 156 1.54 32.64 -5.06
N GLY A 157 1.07 31.70 -5.88
CA GLY A 157 0.17 31.98 -7.02
C GLY A 157 -1.31 31.67 -6.83
N ARG A 158 -1.75 31.16 -5.66
CA ARG A 158 -3.14 30.72 -5.45
C ARG A 158 -3.90 31.70 -4.54
N GLU A 159 -4.21 32.89 -5.05
CA GLU A 159 -5.29 33.71 -4.47
C GLU A 159 -6.61 32.94 -4.62
N VAL A 160 -7.10 32.41 -3.50
CA VAL A 160 -8.46 31.89 -3.40
C VAL A 160 -9.37 33.11 -3.24
N VAL A 161 -10.02 33.51 -4.33
CA VAL A 161 -11.14 34.46 -4.29
C VAL A 161 -12.28 33.77 -3.54
N VAL A 162 -12.44 34.11 -2.26
CA VAL A 162 -13.62 33.74 -1.48
C VAL A 162 -14.67 34.82 -1.78
N GLU A 163 -15.55 34.56 -2.74
CA GLU A 163 -16.79 35.32 -2.86
C GLU A 163 -17.68 34.97 -1.67
N SER A 164 -17.74 35.89 -0.71
CA SER A 164 -18.66 35.86 0.41
C SER A 164 -20.06 36.27 -0.06
N GLU A 165 -20.95 35.30 -0.26
CA GLU A 165 -22.39 35.54 -0.36
C GLU A 165 -22.92 36.02 1.00
N GLU A 166 -23.50 37.22 0.99
CA GLU A 166 -24.28 37.80 2.06
C GLU A 166 -25.57 36.98 2.25
N ASP A 167 -25.71 36.27 3.38
CA ASP A 167 -27.00 35.76 3.83
C ASP A 167 -27.53 36.61 5.00
N ASN A 168 -28.54 37.41 4.67
CA ASN A 168 -29.25 38.32 5.54
C ASN A 168 -30.60 37.68 5.88
N GLY A 169 -30.73 37.05 7.05
CA GLY A 169 -31.93 36.26 7.38
C GLY A 169 -32.20 36.09 8.87
N LYS A 170 -32.68 37.17 9.51
CA LYS A 170 -33.25 37.23 10.86
C LYS A 170 -34.15 36.04 11.25
N GLY A 171 -34.02 35.63 12.52
CA GLY A 171 -35.18 35.39 13.41
C GLY A 171 -35.13 34.13 14.27
N GLY A 172 -35.21 34.27 15.60
CA GLY A 172 -35.63 33.17 16.47
C GLY A 172 -34.99 33.15 17.86
N THR A 173 -35.62 33.85 18.80
CA THR A 173 -35.28 33.99 20.22
C THR A 173 -35.65 32.79 21.11
N ALA A 174 -34.80 32.58 22.13
CA ALA A 174 -35.10 32.28 23.56
C ALA A 174 -35.45 30.86 24.06
N GLY A 175 -34.83 30.53 25.21
CA GLY A 175 -35.17 29.47 26.17
C GLY A 175 -34.03 28.46 26.33
N GLY A 176 -33.20 28.43 27.38
CA GLY A 176 -33.48 28.57 28.81
C GLY A 176 -33.62 27.17 29.42
N GLY A 177 -32.62 26.69 30.17
CA GLY A 177 -32.72 25.37 30.82
C GLY A 177 -31.43 24.88 31.47
N THR A 178 -31.18 25.36 32.69
CA THR A 178 -30.15 24.93 33.65
C THR A 178 -30.48 23.60 34.33
N GLY A 179 -29.45 22.83 34.70
CA GLY A 179 -29.45 21.76 35.71
C GLY A 179 -28.50 20.63 35.31
N SER A 180 -27.31 20.40 35.89
CA SER A 180 -26.95 20.19 37.31
C SER A 180 -27.95 19.23 37.95
N THR A 181 -27.63 18.02 38.44
CA THR A 181 -26.44 17.37 39.01
C THR A 181 -26.88 15.90 39.26
N PRO A 182 -26.19 15.07 40.05
CA PRO A 182 -24.80 14.59 40.04
C PRO A 182 -24.66 13.17 39.45
#